data_AF-E3KRU9-F1
#
_entry.id   AF-E3KRU9-F1
#
_cell.length_a   1.000
_cell.length_b   1.000
_cell.length_c   1.000
_cell.angle_alpha   90.00
_cell.angle_beta   90.00
_cell.angle_gamma   90.00
#
_symmetry.space_group_name_H-M   'P 1'
#
loop_
_entity.id
_entity.type
_entity.pdbx_description
1 polymer ?
#
loop_
_entity_poly.entity_id
_entity_poly.type
_entity_poly.pdbx_seq_one_letter_code
_entity_poly.pdbx_strand_id
1 'polypeptide(L)'
;MSSLIRTGLLRLSSHSESNQICSRAASILRVRHLASQPTQEKKTSQAKKTVPVSTIPAGSPIKGLAYIKGESDPIAKADDEYPSWLWTLLEPNMGVGHADTPLRAIRRELNRENRNNIRKSNFLKAKK
;
A
#
# COMPACT_ATOMS: atom_id res chain seq x y z
N MET A 1 14.83 -8.00 45.96
CA MET A 1 13.40 -8.14 46.29
C MET A 1 12.61 -7.98 45.01
N SER A 2 12.52 -9.08 44.26
CA SER A 2 11.83 -9.16 42.98
C SER A 2 10.32 -9.25 43.22
N SER A 3 9.52 -8.46 42.51
CA SER A 3 8.12 -8.79 42.29
C SER A 3 7.75 -8.59 40.82
N LEU A 4 7.49 -9.73 40.20
CA LEU A 4 6.84 -9.90 38.92
C LEU A 4 5.37 -9.47 39.06
N ILE A 5 4.80 -8.80 38.07
CA ILE A 5 3.36 -8.95 37.79
C ILE A 5 3.14 -9.24 36.31
N ARG A 6 2.46 -10.37 36.13
CA ARG A 6 2.14 -11.11 34.92
C ARG A 6 1.14 -10.38 34.02
N THR A 7 1.36 -10.61 32.74
CA THR A 7 0.42 -10.55 31.61
C THR A 7 -0.97 -11.15 31.89
N GLY A 8 -2.03 -10.47 31.45
CA GLY A 8 -3.38 -11.01 31.35
C GLY A 8 -3.92 -10.92 29.92
N LEU A 9 -3.55 -11.89 29.07
CA LEU A 9 -4.09 -12.04 27.72
C LEU A 9 -5.35 -12.93 27.81
N LEU A 10 -6.54 -12.36 27.60
CA LEU A 10 -7.78 -13.13 27.51
C LEU A 10 -7.80 -13.88 26.17
N ARG A 11 -7.54 -15.18 26.25
CA ARG A 11 -7.66 -16.16 25.17
C ARG A 11 -9.12 -16.61 25.08
N LEU A 12 -9.89 -16.06 24.14
CA LEU A 12 -11.15 -16.70 23.75
C LEU A 12 -10.86 -17.84 22.78
N SER A 13 -11.16 -19.04 23.26
CA SER A 13 -11.27 -20.28 22.50
C SER A 13 -12.63 -20.30 21.80
N SER A 14 -12.66 -20.60 20.51
CA SER A 14 -13.80 -21.31 19.92
C SER A 14 -13.33 -22.10 18.70
N HIS A 15 -13.63 -23.40 18.71
CA HIS A 15 -13.32 -24.37 17.67
C HIS A 15 -14.31 -24.21 16.50
N SER A 16 -13.85 -24.48 15.28
CA SER A 16 -14.64 -25.25 14.30
C SER A 16 -13.73 -25.73 13.17
N GLU A 17 -13.88 -27.01 12.86
CA GLU A 17 -13.00 -27.80 12.02
C GLU A 17 -13.17 -27.53 10.52
N SER A 18 -12.17 -28.00 9.78
CA SER A 18 -12.29 -28.57 8.43
C SER A 18 -12.91 -27.71 7.33
N ASN A 19 -12.05 -27.26 6.40
CA ASN A 19 -12.26 -27.63 4.99
C ASN A 19 -10.92 -27.57 4.24
N GLN A 20 -10.34 -28.76 4.07
CA GLN A 20 -9.29 -29.00 3.10
C GLN A 20 -9.87 -28.85 1.70
N ILE A 21 -9.43 -27.83 0.98
CA ILE A 21 -9.46 -27.84 -0.48
C ILE A 21 -8.05 -27.51 -0.96
N CYS A 22 -7.20 -28.53 -0.91
CA CYS A 22 -6.07 -28.63 -1.81
C CYS A 22 -6.64 -28.69 -3.23
N SER A 23 -6.47 -27.64 -4.04
CA SER A 23 -6.73 -27.77 -5.47
C SER A 23 -5.80 -26.90 -6.31
N ARG A 24 -5.03 -27.62 -7.12
CA ARG A 24 -4.54 -27.26 -8.46
C ARG A 24 -3.44 -26.22 -8.53
N ALA A 25 -2.21 -26.74 -8.43
CA ALA A 25 -1.07 -26.17 -9.14
C ALA A 25 -1.39 -26.10 -10.65
N ALA A 26 -1.55 -24.88 -11.18
CA ALA A 26 -1.55 -24.62 -12.61
C ALA A 26 -0.18 -24.02 -12.96
N SER A 27 0.74 -24.86 -13.43
CA SER A 27 2.05 -24.46 -13.92
C SER A 27 1.89 -23.80 -15.29
N ILE A 28 1.75 -22.48 -15.31
CA ILE A 28 1.78 -21.71 -16.55
C ILE A 28 3.26 -21.61 -16.99
N LEU A 29 3.66 -22.41 -17.99
CA LEU A 29 4.95 -22.24 -18.66
C LEU A 29 4.97 -20.89 -19.37
N ARG A 30 5.75 -19.94 -18.84
CA ARG A 30 5.99 -18.65 -19.50
C ARG A 30 7.29 -18.73 -20.29
N VAL A 31 7.16 -18.90 -21.61
CA VAL A 31 8.29 -18.79 -22.56
C VAL A 31 8.81 -17.34 -22.50
N ARG A 32 10.09 -17.17 -22.14
CA ARG A 32 10.76 -15.87 -22.20
C ARG A 32 11.41 -15.74 -23.57
N HIS A 33 10.85 -14.91 -24.45
CA HIS A 33 11.57 -14.44 -25.64
C HIS A 33 12.59 -13.38 -25.20
N LEU A 34 13.87 -13.69 -25.44
CA LEU A 34 15.00 -12.79 -25.20
C LEU A 34 15.16 -11.88 -26.43
N ALA A 35 14.48 -10.73 -26.43
CA ALA A 35 14.71 -9.68 -27.42
C ALA A 35 15.83 -8.76 -26.91
N SER A 36 17.04 -8.94 -27.46
CA SER A 36 18.15 -8.00 -27.31
C SER A 36 17.84 -6.78 -28.18
N GLN A 37 17.61 -5.62 -27.56
CA GLN A 37 17.59 -4.35 -28.27
C GLN A 37 18.81 -3.51 -27.85
N PRO A 38 19.49 -2.86 -28.80
CA PRO A 38 20.70 -2.10 -28.54
C PRO A 38 20.41 -0.82 -27.74
N THR A 39 21.33 -0.53 -26.83
CA THR A 39 21.41 0.65 -26.00
C THR A 39 21.43 1.91 -26.88
N GLN A 40 20.36 2.70 -26.81
CA GLN A 40 20.34 4.08 -27.31
C GLN A 40 20.52 5.00 -26.11
N GLU A 41 21.72 5.57 -26.00
CA GLU A 41 22.00 6.71 -25.12
C GLU A 41 21.11 7.89 -25.52
N LYS A 42 20.34 8.42 -24.57
CA LYS A 42 19.63 9.69 -24.75
C LYS A 42 19.99 10.65 -23.62
N LYS A 43 20.81 11.64 -23.98
CA LYS A 43 21.13 12.81 -23.17
C LYS A 43 19.90 13.72 -22.99
N THR A 44 19.82 14.32 -21.80
CA THR A 44 19.24 15.64 -21.45
C THR A 44 17.78 15.95 -21.81
N SER A 45 16.97 16.11 -20.75
CA SER A 45 16.33 17.41 -20.43
C SER A 45 15.61 17.29 -19.09
N GLN A 46 16.01 18.10 -18.10
CA GLN A 46 15.25 18.25 -16.85
C GLN A 46 13.87 18.81 -17.20
N ALA A 47 12.88 17.91 -17.29
CA ALA A 47 11.49 18.29 -17.46
C ALA A 47 11.07 19.02 -16.19
N LYS A 48 10.81 20.32 -16.31
CA LYS A 48 10.14 21.10 -15.27
C LYS A 48 8.85 20.35 -14.95
N LYS A 49 8.70 19.88 -13.71
CA LYS A 49 7.48 19.20 -13.29
C LYS A 49 6.34 20.23 -13.34
N THR A 50 5.56 20.21 -14.41
CA THR A 50 4.33 21.00 -14.50
C THR A 50 3.40 20.49 -13.41
N VAL A 51 2.84 21.41 -12.61
CA VAL A 51 1.80 21.07 -11.62
C VAL A 51 0.70 20.31 -12.36
N PRO A 52 0.27 19.13 -11.88
CA PRO A 52 -0.78 18.37 -12.55
C PRO A 52 -2.05 19.22 -12.59
N VAL A 53 -2.54 19.50 -13.79
CA VAL A 53 -3.77 20.26 -14.02
C VAL A 53 -4.96 19.42 -13.58
N SER A 54 -5.91 20.02 -12.87
CA SER A 54 -7.14 19.32 -12.50
C SER A 54 -7.98 18.97 -13.73
N THR A 55 -8.61 17.78 -13.69
CA THR A 55 -9.47 17.32 -14.78
C THR A 55 -10.89 17.91 -14.69
N ILE A 56 -11.29 18.38 -13.51
CA ILE A 56 -12.64 18.89 -13.24
C ILE A 56 -12.57 20.41 -13.12
N PRO A 57 -13.29 21.18 -13.95
CA PRO A 57 -13.25 22.64 -13.85
C PRO A 57 -13.99 23.14 -12.60
N ALA A 58 -13.51 24.26 -12.07
CA ALA A 58 -14.13 24.95 -10.93
C ALA A 58 -15.63 25.24 -11.20
N GLY A 59 -16.46 25.09 -10.17
CA GLY A 59 -17.91 25.29 -10.25
C GLY A 59 -18.70 24.06 -10.71
N SER A 60 -18.04 22.96 -11.10
CA SER A 60 -18.74 21.74 -11.51
C SER A 60 -19.15 20.87 -10.31
N PRO A 61 -20.40 20.40 -10.22
CA PRO A 61 -20.81 19.47 -9.18
C PRO A 61 -20.13 18.10 -9.38
N ILE A 62 -19.50 17.58 -8.33
CA ILE A 62 -18.83 16.29 -8.35
C ILE A 62 -19.85 15.20 -8.02
N LYS A 63 -20.39 14.58 -9.08
CA LYS A 63 -21.48 13.61 -8.99
C LYS A 63 -21.10 12.38 -8.17
N GLY A 64 -22.03 11.91 -7.32
CA GLY A 64 -21.92 10.64 -6.63
C GLY A 64 -21.07 10.68 -5.34
N LEU A 65 -20.84 11.88 -4.79
CA LEU A 65 -20.22 12.03 -3.48
C LEU A 65 -21.25 12.17 -2.36
N ALA A 66 -22.42 12.75 -2.64
CA ALA A 66 -23.51 12.82 -1.67
C ALA A 66 -24.07 11.43 -1.39
N TYR A 67 -23.81 10.92 -0.18
CA TYR A 67 -24.37 9.65 0.30
C TYR A 67 -25.57 9.86 1.24
N ILE A 68 -25.76 11.09 1.74
CA ILE A 68 -26.88 11.47 2.61
C ILE A 68 -28.04 11.94 1.73
N LYS A 69 -29.24 11.43 2.02
CA LYS A 69 -30.45 11.79 1.27
C LYS A 69 -30.79 13.26 1.50
N GLY A 70 -30.92 14.01 0.40
CA GLY A 70 -31.30 15.43 0.43
C GLY A 70 -30.11 16.40 0.52
N GLU A 71 -28.88 15.89 0.64
CA GLU A 71 -27.69 16.71 0.46
C GLU A 71 -27.32 16.81 -1.02
N SER A 72 -26.87 17.99 -1.44
CA SER A 72 -26.37 18.24 -2.78
C SER A 72 -24.93 17.74 -2.92
N ASP A 73 -24.55 17.27 -4.10
CA ASP A 73 -23.15 16.98 -4.43
C ASP A 73 -22.27 18.23 -4.24
N PRO A 74 -21.06 18.08 -3.67
CA PRO A 74 -20.15 19.20 -3.47
C PRO A 74 -19.68 19.76 -4.82
N ILE A 75 -19.53 21.07 -4.87
CA ILE A 75 -19.06 21.80 -6.05
C ILE A 75 -17.53 21.85 -6.03
N ALA A 76 -16.90 21.57 -7.16
CA ALA A 76 -15.45 21.68 -7.33
C ALA A 76 -14.99 23.14 -7.17
N LYS A 77 -13.94 23.36 -6.38
CA LYS A 77 -13.29 24.66 -6.16
C LYS A 77 -12.19 24.91 -7.20
N ALA A 78 -11.62 26.10 -7.23
CA ALA A 78 -10.42 26.37 -8.02
C ALA A 78 -9.21 25.58 -7.48
N ASP A 79 -8.25 25.27 -8.36
CA ASP A 79 -7.07 24.46 -8.03
C ASP A 79 -6.22 25.05 -6.88
N ASP A 80 -6.19 26.38 -6.78
CA ASP A 80 -5.45 27.14 -5.77
C ASP A 80 -6.12 27.12 -4.38
N GLU A 81 -7.43 26.87 -4.31
CA GLU A 81 -8.14 26.77 -3.04
C GLU A 81 -7.90 25.43 -2.35
N TYR A 82 -7.42 24.43 -3.09
CA TYR A 82 -7.07 23.15 -2.53
C TYR A 82 -5.66 23.21 -1.91
N PRO A 83 -5.45 22.55 -0.76
CA PRO A 83 -4.12 22.48 -0.15
C PRO A 83 -3.06 21.91 -1.11
N SER A 84 -1.84 22.44 -1.04
CA SER A 84 -0.72 22.06 -1.92
C SER A 84 -0.37 20.57 -1.91
N TRP A 85 -0.66 19.85 -0.82
CA TRP A 85 -0.39 18.42 -0.69
C TRP A 85 -1.19 17.57 -1.69
N LEU A 86 -2.35 18.04 -2.16
CA LEU A 86 -3.22 17.31 -3.09
C LEU A 86 -2.48 17.04 -4.40
N TRP A 87 -1.81 18.06 -4.92
CA TRP A 87 -1.11 18.03 -6.20
C TRP A 87 0.16 17.18 -6.16
N THR A 88 0.72 16.99 -4.98
CA THR A 88 1.91 16.16 -4.83
C THR A 88 1.57 14.67 -4.73
N LEU A 89 0.31 14.27 -4.52
CA LEU A 89 -0.09 12.86 -4.39
C LEU A 89 0.25 11.98 -5.60
N LEU A 90 0.27 12.57 -6.80
CA LEU A 90 0.57 11.87 -8.04
C LEU A 90 2.06 11.60 -8.20
N GLU A 91 2.92 12.21 -7.39
CA GLU A 91 4.34 11.93 -7.44
C GLU A 91 4.59 10.50 -6.92
N PRO A 92 5.36 9.67 -7.65
CA PRO A 92 5.55 8.25 -7.35
C PRO A 92 6.21 7.95 -5.99
N ASN A 93 6.60 8.99 -5.23
CA ASN A 93 7.28 8.91 -3.95
C ASN A 93 6.65 9.76 -2.84
N MET A 94 5.42 10.27 -3.02
CA MET A 94 4.80 11.14 -2.03
C MET A 94 4.00 10.39 -0.96
N GLY A 95 4.24 10.82 0.28
CA GLY A 95 3.72 10.27 1.53
C GLY A 95 4.73 10.54 2.65
N VAL A 96 4.29 10.55 3.91
CA VAL A 96 5.18 10.54 5.10
C VAL A 96 5.98 9.23 5.06
N GLY A 97 7.06 9.22 4.29
CA GLY A 97 7.56 7.96 3.74
C GLY A 97 8.24 8.06 2.39
N HIS A 98 8.90 9.19 2.07
CA HIS A 98 9.86 9.29 0.96
C HIS A 98 10.81 8.08 1.02
N ALA A 99 11.27 7.59 -0.14
CA ALA A 99 12.00 6.34 -0.37
C ALA A 99 12.92 5.87 0.78
N ASP A 100 13.62 6.81 1.44
CA ASP A 100 14.52 6.55 2.57
C ASP A 100 14.23 7.44 3.80
N THR A 101 12.98 7.58 4.23
CA THR A 101 12.77 8.01 5.63
C THR A 101 13.25 6.86 6.50
N PRO A 102 14.36 7.01 7.26
CA PRO A 102 15.06 5.87 7.90
C PRO A 102 14.09 5.02 8.73
N LEU A 103 13.13 5.64 9.38
CA LEU A 103 12.10 4.98 10.18
C LEU A 103 11.17 4.03 9.39
N ARG A 104 10.77 4.37 8.15
CA ARG A 104 9.84 3.56 7.35
C ARG A 104 10.55 2.33 6.77
N ALA A 105 11.80 2.50 6.33
CA ALA A 105 12.65 1.41 5.88
C ALA A 105 12.93 0.43 7.04
N ILE A 106 13.32 0.96 8.21
CA ILE A 106 13.51 0.17 9.43
C ILE A 106 12.22 -0.57 9.82
N ARG A 107 11.06 0.11 9.81
CA ARG A 107 9.78 -0.53 10.15
C ARG A 107 9.39 -1.63 9.16
N ARG A 108 9.69 -1.47 7.87
CA ARG A 108 9.46 -2.49 6.85
C ARG A 108 10.31 -3.73 7.14
N GLU A 109 11.57 -3.55 7.52
CA GLU A 109 12.48 -4.65 7.84
C GLU A 109 12.03 -5.39 9.09
N LEU A 110 11.77 -4.67 10.19
CA LEU A 110 11.26 -5.26 11.43
C LEU A 110 9.97 -6.05 11.20
N ASN A 111 9.04 -5.51 10.40
CA ASN A 111 7.81 -6.21 10.04
C ASN A 111 8.08 -7.47 9.20
N ARG A 112 9.09 -7.44 8.31
CA ARG A 112 9.50 -8.60 7.49
C ARG A 112 10.08 -9.70 8.36
N GLU A 113 10.99 -9.35 9.26
CA GLU A 113 11.59 -10.28 10.22
C GLU A 113 10.53 -10.88 11.15
N ASN A 114 9.64 -10.06 11.70
CA ASN A 114 8.52 -10.53 12.52
C ASN A 114 7.65 -11.54 11.76
N ARG A 115 7.28 -11.25 10.51
CA ARG A 115 6.53 -12.20 9.67
C ARG A 115 7.31 -13.50 9.46
N ASN A 116 8.61 -13.43 9.21
CA ASN A 116 9.45 -14.60 9.03
C ASN A 116 9.56 -15.43 10.31
N ASN A 117 9.68 -14.79 11.46
CA ASN A 117 9.75 -15.43 12.77
C ASN A 117 8.45 -16.14 13.11
N ILE A 118 7.30 -15.49 12.87
CA ILE A 118 5.98 -16.09 13.05
C ILE A 118 5.83 -17.32 12.13
N ARG A 119 6.19 -17.21 10.85
CA ARG A 119 6.13 -18.34 9.91
C ARG A 119 7.01 -19.52 10.36
N LYS A 120 8.25 -19.26 10.76
CA LYS A 120 9.19 -20.29 11.26
C LYS A 120 8.66 -20.97 12.53
N SER A 121 8.15 -20.21 13.50
CA SER A 121 7.58 -20.77 14.73
C SER A 121 6.33 -21.61 14.44
N ASN A 122 5.42 -21.11 13.61
CA ASN A 122 4.23 -21.86 13.21
C ASN A 122 4.61 -23.14 12.45
N PHE A 123 5.64 -23.09 11.60
CA PHE A 123 6.17 -24.26 10.91
C PHE A 123 6.69 -25.33 11.87
N LEU A 124 7.52 -24.95 12.85
CA LEU A 124 8.06 -25.88 13.84
C LEU A 124 6.97 -26.47 14.75
N LYS A 125 5.94 -25.67 15.08
CA LYS A 125 4.79 -26.14 15.87
C LYS A 125 3.90 -27.10 15.09
N ALA A 126 3.71 -26.88 13.79
CA ALA A 126 2.87 -27.75 12.95
C ALA A 126 3.52 -29.11 12.65
N LYS A 127 4.85 -29.22 12.75
CA LYS A 127 5.62 -30.45 12.48
C LYS A 127 5.99 -31.25 13.74
N LYS A 128 5.55 -30.81 14.92
CA LYS A 128 5.71 -31.52 16.18
C LYS A 128 4.37 -32.13 16.57
#